data_AF-A0A4Q3LY66-F1
#
_entry.id   AF-A0A4Q3LY66-F1
#
_cell.length_a   1.000
_cell.length_b   1.000
_cell.length_c   1.000
_cell.angle_alpha   90.00
_cell.angle_beta   90.00
_cell.angle_gamma   90.00
#
_symmetry.space_group_name_H-M   'P 1'
#
loop_
_entity.id
_entity.type
_entity.pdbx_description
1 polymer ?
#
loop_
_entity_poly.entity_id
_entity_poly.type
_entity_poly.pdbx_seq_one_letter_code
_entity_poly.pdbx_strand_id
1 'polypeptide(L)'
;KLVFNTLPRQPMPFFVRPIARSICAKAAHKLVDPNLTTALAFMDDHLSRHPWFAGEHLTIADFQMSFPVEAAMTRVKDAGQYRHVHALRERMRARPAYQRALDKGGPVVMTS
;
A
#
# COMPACT_ATOMS: atom_id res chain seq x y z
N LYS A 1 -0.47 -1.53 -17.55
CA LYS A 1 0.32 -0.76 -16.55
C LYS A 1 1.44 0.11 -17.12
N LEU A 2 1.71 0.14 -18.44
CA LEU A 2 2.79 0.95 -19.02
C LEU A 2 2.34 2.23 -19.75
N VAL A 3 1.11 2.27 -20.29
CA VAL A 3 0.62 3.41 -21.08
C VAL A 3 0.15 4.60 -20.20
N PHE A 4 -0.31 4.34 -18.97
CA PHE A 4 -0.82 5.39 -18.07
C PHE A 4 0.25 6.13 -17.27
N ASN A 5 1.50 5.64 -17.26
CA ASN A 5 2.62 6.29 -16.55
C ASN A 5 3.48 7.17 -17.46
N THR A 6 3.34 7.07 -18.78
CA THR A 6 4.12 7.84 -19.78
C THR A 6 3.44 9.14 -20.21
N LEU A 7 2.11 9.23 -20.13
CA LEU A 7 1.34 10.43 -20.49
C LEU A 7 1.73 11.74 -19.77
N PRO A 8 2.14 11.74 -18.48
CA PRO A 8 2.48 13.00 -17.78
C PRO A 8 3.88 13.53 -18.10
N ARG A 9 4.74 12.75 -18.78
CA ARG A 9 6.12 13.10 -19.11
C ARG A 9 6.30 13.58 -20.56
N GLN A 10 5.26 13.47 -21.39
CA GLN A 10 5.25 14.11 -22.71
C GLN A 10 5.20 15.64 -22.54
N PRO A 11 5.94 16.42 -23.35
CA PRO A 11 5.82 17.87 -23.37
C PRO A 11 4.39 18.23 -23.79
N MET A 12 3.53 18.49 -22.81
CA MET A 12 2.15 18.89 -23.00
C MET A 12 2.01 20.39 -22.69
N PRO A 13 1.22 21.15 -23.47
CA PRO A 13 0.95 22.55 -23.18
C PRO A 13 0.43 22.73 -21.75
N PHE A 14 0.82 23.83 -21.10
CA PHE A 14 0.51 24.10 -19.68
C PHE A 14 -0.99 23.95 -19.34
N PHE A 15 -1.88 24.24 -20.30
CA PHE A 15 -3.34 24.17 -20.13
C PHE A 15 -3.92 22.74 -20.15
N VAL A 16 -3.22 21.75 -20.72
CA VAL A 16 -3.71 20.34 -20.79
C VAL A 16 -3.24 19.51 -19.58
N ARG A 17 -2.09 19.88 -19.00
CA ARG A 17 -1.53 19.26 -17.78
C ARG A 17 -2.51 19.14 -16.61
N PRO A 18 -3.29 20.18 -16.21
CA PRO A 18 -4.24 20.07 -15.11
C PRO A 18 -5.39 19.11 -15.41
N ILE A 19 -5.85 19.05 -16.66
CA ILE A 19 -6.95 18.17 -17.09
C ILE A 19 -6.50 16.70 -17.06
N ALA A 20 -5.32 16.40 -17.61
CA ALA A 20 -4.75 15.05 -17.58
C ALA A 20 -4.47 14.57 -16.14
N ARG A 21 -3.94 15.45 -15.29
CA ARG A 21 -3.78 15.16 -13.85
C ARG A 21 -5.11 14.87 -13.17
N SER A 22 -6.15 15.65 -13.47
CA SER A 22 -7.49 15.45 -12.92
C SER A 22 -8.10 14.12 -13.35
N ILE A 23 -7.93 13.71 -14.61
CA ILE A 23 -8.45 12.43 -15.12
C ILE A 23 -7.70 11.25 -14.48
N CYS A 24 -6.37 11.30 -14.39
CA CYS A 24 -5.58 10.25 -13.73
C CYS A 24 -5.89 10.18 -12.22
N ALA A 25 -6.04 11.32 -11.55
CA ALA A 25 -6.43 11.37 -10.15
C ALA A 25 -7.85 10.81 -9.93
N LYS A 26 -8.80 11.12 -10.81
CA LYS A 26 -10.17 10.59 -10.77
C LYS A 26 -10.21 9.09 -11.07
N ALA A 27 -9.40 8.59 -12.00
CA ALA A 27 -9.31 7.16 -12.30
C ALA A 27 -8.68 6.38 -11.14
N ALA A 28 -7.61 6.92 -10.52
CA ALA A 28 -7.05 6.38 -9.30
C ALA A 28 -8.10 6.37 -8.18
N HIS A 29 -8.77 7.49 -7.93
CA HIS A 29 -9.76 7.61 -6.86
C HIS A 29 -11.04 6.76 -7.07
N LYS A 30 -11.50 6.57 -8.32
CA LYS A 30 -12.71 5.76 -8.59
C LYS A 30 -12.46 4.25 -8.63
N LEU A 31 -11.26 3.80 -9.01
CA LEU A 31 -10.97 2.37 -9.21
C LEU A 31 -10.00 1.79 -8.19
N VAL A 32 -9.15 2.61 -7.58
CA VAL A 32 -8.14 2.14 -6.62
C VAL A 32 -8.71 2.17 -5.21
N ASP A 33 -9.40 3.26 -4.82
CA ASP A 33 -9.84 3.42 -3.43
C ASP A 33 -10.95 2.43 -3.00
N PRO A 34 -11.99 2.14 -3.80
CA PRO A 34 -13.01 1.16 -3.39
C PRO A 34 -12.44 -0.27 -3.32
N ASN A 35 -11.60 -0.63 -4.28
CA ASN A 35 -10.94 -1.93 -4.31
C ASN A 35 -9.94 -2.08 -3.15
N LEU A 36 -9.28 -0.99 -2.75
CA LEU A 36 -8.37 -0.96 -1.61
C LEU A 36 -9.12 -1.18 -0.29
N THR A 37 -10.27 -0.53 -0.09
CA THR A 37 -11.12 -0.75 1.08
C THR A 37 -11.59 -2.20 1.18
N THR A 38 -12.11 -2.77 0.08
CA THR A 38 -12.54 -4.17 0.05
C THR A 38 -11.38 -5.12 0.33
N ALA A 39 -10.21 -4.89 -0.28
CA ALA A 39 -9.03 -5.70 -0.05
C ALA A 39 -8.53 -5.62 1.40
N LEU A 40 -8.53 -4.43 2.00
CA LEU A 40 -8.15 -4.24 3.40
C LEU A 40 -9.14 -4.90 4.36
N ALA A 41 -10.43 -4.79 4.10
CA ALA A 41 -11.45 -5.49 4.89
C ALA A 41 -11.26 -7.01 4.84
N PHE A 42 -11.01 -7.56 3.64
CA PHE A 42 -10.71 -8.99 3.47
C PHE A 42 -9.44 -9.41 4.20
N MET A 43 -8.36 -8.63 4.07
CA MET A 43 -7.10 -8.92 4.77
C MET A 43 -7.27 -8.83 6.28
N ASP A 44 -8.00 -7.84 6.79
CA ASP A 44 -8.23 -7.68 8.23
C ASP A 44 -9.05 -8.83 8.81
N ASP A 45 -10.10 -9.27 8.12
CA ASP A 45 -10.90 -10.43 8.50
C ASP A 45 -10.08 -11.74 8.50
N HIS A 46 -9.22 -11.94 7.49
CA HIS A 46 -8.30 -13.08 7.46
C HIS A 46 -7.32 -13.04 8.64
N LEU A 47 -6.73 -11.87 8.89
CA LEU A 47 -5.75 -11.66 9.97
C LEU A 47 -6.36 -11.64 11.37
N SER A 48 -7.69 -11.57 11.48
CA SER A 48 -8.39 -11.77 12.74
C SER A 48 -8.31 -13.23 13.23
N ARG A 49 -8.12 -14.16 12.29
CA ARG A 49 -8.07 -15.61 12.53
C ARG A 49 -6.67 -16.19 12.40
N HIS A 50 -5.78 -15.49 11.68
CA HIS A 50 -4.43 -15.95 11.41
C HIS A 50 -3.38 -14.88 11.74
N PRO A 51 -2.27 -15.23 12.40
CA PRO A 51 -1.22 -14.27 12.71
C PRO A 51 -0.44 -13.79 11.46
N TRP A 52 -0.46 -14.56 10.37
CA TRP A 52 0.21 -14.27 9.11
C TRP A 52 -0.71 -14.58 7.91
N PHE A 53 -0.37 -14.08 6.73
CA PHE A 53 -1.19 -14.32 5.52
C PHE A 53 -1.26 -15.80 5.14
N ALA A 54 -0.19 -16.56 5.41
CA ALA A 54 -0.13 -17.99 5.13
C ALA A 54 -0.50 -18.88 6.34
N GLY A 55 -1.11 -18.32 7.39
CA GLY A 55 -1.54 -19.06 8.58
C GLY A 55 -0.68 -18.78 9.81
N GLU A 56 -0.22 -19.83 10.49
CA GLU A 56 0.48 -19.73 11.79
C GLU A 56 1.94 -19.27 11.69
N HIS A 57 2.57 -19.46 10.54
CA HIS A 57 3.99 -19.18 10.35
C HIS A 57 4.18 -18.07 9.31
N LEU A 58 5.19 -17.25 9.57
CA LEU A 58 5.65 -16.25 8.63
C LEU A 58 6.23 -16.91 7.38
N THR A 59 5.85 -16.40 6.21
CA THR A 59 6.31 -16.90 4.91
C THR A 59 6.73 -15.78 3.96
N ILE A 60 7.17 -16.16 2.76
CA ILE A 60 7.46 -15.25 1.65
C ILE A 60 6.24 -14.38 1.29
N ALA A 61 5.02 -14.89 1.47
CA ALA A 61 3.80 -14.12 1.21
C ALA A 61 3.72 -12.85 2.08
N ASP A 62 4.09 -12.95 3.36
CA ASP A 62 4.09 -11.80 4.26
C ASP A 62 5.12 -10.74 3.87
N PHE A 63 6.31 -11.18 3.42
CA PHE A 63 7.32 -10.25 2.92
C PHE A 63 6.85 -9.55 1.64
N GLN A 64 6.25 -10.28 0.70
CA GLN A 64 5.69 -9.69 -0.53
C GLN A 64 4.56 -8.70 -0.23
N MET A 65 3.72 -9.00 0.77
CA MET A 65 2.59 -8.16 1.15
C MET A 65 2.97 -6.99 2.07
N SER A 66 4.15 -7.00 2.67
CA SER A 66 4.61 -5.94 3.59
C SER A 66 4.58 -4.54 2.97
N PHE A 67 5.11 -4.38 1.75
CA PHE A 67 5.13 -3.09 1.05
C PHE A 67 3.73 -2.61 0.63
N PRO A 68 2.88 -3.44 -0.01
CA PRO A 68 1.49 -3.08 -0.27
C PRO A 68 0.72 -2.65 0.98
N VAL A 69 0.88 -3.36 2.11
CA VAL A 69 0.22 -3.03 3.37
C VAL A 69 0.69 -1.67 3.90
N GLU A 70 2.00 -1.43 3.92
CA GLU A 70 2.57 -0.12 4.31
C GLU A 70 2.01 1.02 3.45
N ALA A 71 1.98 0.84 2.13
CA ALA A 71 1.51 1.85 1.20
C ALA A 71 -0.02 2.01 1.19
N ALA A 72 -0.78 0.99 1.62
CA ALA A 72 -2.23 1.06 1.80
C ALA A 72 -2.57 1.87 3.06
N MET A 73 -1.87 1.60 4.16
CA MET A 73 -2.09 2.28 5.45
C MET A 73 -1.80 3.78 5.41
N THR A 74 -0.97 4.27 4.49
CA THR A 74 -0.75 5.72 4.30
C THR A 74 -1.80 6.40 3.41
N ARG A 75 -2.60 5.63 2.67
CA ARG A 75 -3.56 6.17 1.68
C ARG A 75 -5.00 6.14 2.15
N VAL A 76 -5.36 5.24 3.05
CA VAL A 76 -6.74 5.12 3.53
C VAL A 76 -7.01 6.09 4.68
N LYS A 77 -8.08 6.86 4.54
CA LYS A 77 -8.49 7.90 5.53
C LYS A 77 -8.81 7.31 6.90
N ASP A 78 -9.36 6.10 6.94
CA ASP A 78 -9.72 5.39 8.17
C ASP A 78 -8.89 4.12 8.33
N ALA A 79 -7.56 4.25 8.29
CA ALA A 79 -6.66 3.12 8.48
C ALA A 79 -6.83 2.45 9.86
N GLY A 80 -7.35 3.19 10.86
CA GLY A 80 -7.56 2.71 12.22
C GLY A 80 -8.64 1.62 12.36
N GLN A 81 -9.54 1.50 11.38
CA GLN A 81 -10.57 0.45 11.40
C GLN A 81 -9.99 -0.97 11.16
N TYR A 82 -8.80 -1.08 10.56
CA TYR A 82 -8.16 -2.36 10.23
C TYR A 82 -7.14 -2.76 11.31
N ARG A 83 -7.66 -3.17 12.46
CA ARG A 83 -6.85 -3.47 13.66
C ARG A 83 -5.87 -4.62 13.46
N HIS A 84 -6.27 -5.66 12.74
CA HIS A 84 -5.46 -6.86 12.53
C HIS A 84 -4.38 -6.63 11.47
N VAL A 85 -4.68 -5.84 10.44
CA VAL A 85 -3.69 -5.36 9.46
C VAL A 85 -2.64 -4.50 10.18
N HIS A 86 -3.05 -3.62 11.09
CA HIS A 86 -2.12 -2.84 11.90
C HIS A 86 -1.26 -3.75 12.80
N ALA A 87 -1.86 -4.73 13.47
CA ALA A 87 -1.12 -5.69 14.29
C ALA A 87 -0.10 -6.50 13.49
N LEU A 88 -0.45 -6.93 12.27
CA LEU A 88 0.48 -7.59 11.34
C LEU A 88 1.68 -6.68 11.01
N ARG A 89 1.42 -5.42 10.66
CA ARG A 89 2.46 -4.44 10.32
C ARG A 89 3.44 -4.23 11.48
N GLU A 90 2.92 -4.03 12.69
CA GLU A 90 3.76 -3.86 13.88
C GLU A 90 4.56 -5.13 14.19
N ARG A 91 3.94 -6.31 14.04
CA ARG A 91 4.63 -7.60 14.18
C ARG A 91 5.78 -7.74 13.17
N MET A 92 5.60 -7.30 11.93
CA MET A 92 6.67 -7.30 10.92
C MET A 92 7.80 -6.33 11.28
N ARG A 93 7.47 -5.11 11.70
CA ARG A 93 8.42 -4.05 12.07
C ARG A 93 9.26 -4.40 13.30
N ALA A 94 8.68 -5.09 14.26
CA ALA A 94 9.36 -5.53 15.48
C ALA A 94 10.50 -6.52 15.21
N ARG A 95 10.57 -7.13 14.02
CA ARG A 95 11.57 -8.16 13.71
C ARG A 95 12.94 -7.53 13.46
N PRO A 96 14.03 -8.06 14.06
CA PRO A 96 15.38 -7.57 13.81
C PRO A 96 15.80 -7.60 12.34
N ALA A 97 15.31 -8.59 11.58
CA ALA A 97 15.57 -8.68 10.14
C ALA A 97 14.94 -7.53 9.35
N TYR A 98 13.76 -7.06 9.77
CA TYR A 98 13.09 -5.91 9.14
C TYR A 98 13.84 -4.61 9.45
N GLN A 99 14.25 -4.41 10.70
CA GLN A 99 15.06 -3.25 11.11
C GLN A 99 16.37 -3.19 10.32
N ARG A 100 17.13 -4.30 10.22
CA ARG A 100 18.34 -4.34 9.39
C ARG A 100 18.09 -4.05 7.91
N ALA A 101 16.92 -4.42 7.39
CA ALA A 101 16.55 -4.09 6.02
C ALA A 101 16.29 -2.59 5.84
N LEU A 102 15.67 -1.93 6.83
CA LEU A 102 15.51 -0.48 6.85
C LEU A 102 16.86 0.25 6.96
N ASP A 103 17.76 -0.24 7.82
CA ASP A 103 19.09 0.38 7.99
C ASP A 103 19.90 0.38 6.69
N LYS A 104 19.76 -0.68 5.89
CA LYS A 104 20.46 -0.82 4.60
C LYS A 104 19.72 -0.20 3.43
N GLY A 105 18.39 -0.29 3.42
CA GLY A 105 17.55 0.06 2.27
C GLY A 105 16.81 1.40 2.39
N GLY A 106 16.84 2.02 3.57
CA GLY A 106 16.07 3.22 3.87
C GLY A 106 14.60 2.94 4.25
N PRO A 107 13.83 3.99 4.60
CA PRO A 107 12.43 3.85 5.01
C PRO A 107 11.54 3.33 3.87
N VAL A 108 10.64 2.39 4.20
CA VAL A 108 9.72 1.74 3.24
C VAL A 108 8.73 2.70 2.59
N VAL A 109 8.29 3.73 3.33
CA VAL A 109 7.52 4.84 2.77
C VAL A 109 8.28 6.12 3.09
N MET A 110 8.61 6.89 2.07
CA MET A 110 9.14 8.23 2.25
C MET A 110 8.01 9.12 2.76
N THR A 111 8.10 9.56 4.01
CA THR A 111 7.30 10.69 4.51
C THR A 111 7.77 11.93 3.76
N SER A 112 6.92 12.49 2.89
CA SER A 112 7.04 13.87 2.43
C SER A 112 6.43 14.84 3.44
#